data_AF-A0A151UHR5-F1
#
_entry.id   AF-A0A151UHR5-F1
#
_cell.length_a   1.000
_cell.length_b   1.000
_cell.length_c   1.000
_cell.angle_alpha   90.00
_cell.angle_beta   90.00
_cell.angle_gamma   90.00
#
_symmetry.space_group_name_H-M   'P 1'
#
loop_
_entity.id
_entity.type
_entity.pdbx_description
1 polymer ?
#
loop_
_entity_poly.entity_id
_entity_poly.type
_entity_poly.pdbx_seq_one_letter_code
_entity_poly.pdbx_strand_id
1 'polypeptide(L)' 'MTEAKWFNNNYKPTIEEYLHVSAISCGYSLMTITSYIGMGDMVTEDIFKWATNEPKFLRAISIGGRLMDDIASNEV' A
#
# COMPACT_ATOMS: atom_id res chain seq x y z
N MET A 1 8.57 7.13 -3.43
CA MET A 1 9.28 8.40 -3.76
C MET A 1 8.57 9.64 -3.22
N THR A 2 7.24 9.69 -3.20
CA THR A 2 6.48 10.86 -2.73
C THR A 2 6.78 11.21 -1.27
N GLU A 3 6.78 10.23 -0.36
CA GLU A 3 7.12 10.45 1.06
C GLU A 3 8.51 11.04 1.26
N ALA A 4 9.52 10.54 0.54
CA ALA A 4 10.87 11.09 0.59
C ALA A 4 10.92 12.55 0.10
N LYS A 5 10.12 12.92 -0.91
CA LYS A 5 9.99 14.32 -1.34
C LYS A 5 9.29 15.17 -0.28
N TRP A 6 8.27 14.65 0.40
CA TRP A 6 7.62 15.38 1.49
C TRP A 6 8.61 15.67 2.62
N PHE A 7 9.38 14.66 3.03
CA PHE A 7 10.45 14.80 4.02
C PHE A 7 11.48 15.86 3.61
N ASN A 8 12.05 15.75 2.40
CA ASN A 8 13.10 16.65 1.93
C ASN A 8 12.64 18.12 1.80
N ASN A 9 11.34 18.35 1.58
CA ASN A 9 10.77 19.70 1.44
C ASN A 9 10.08 20.20 2.72
N ASN A 10 10.20 19.48 3.85
CA ASN A 10 9.46 19.78 5.09
C ASN A 10 7.94 19.94 4.88
N TYR A 11 7.39 19.24 3.89
CA TYR A 11 5.98 19.27 3.60
C TYR A 11 5.22 18.33 4.54
N LYS A 12 4.15 18.84 5.16
CA LYS A 12 3.26 18.05 6.01
C LYS A 12 1.99 17.74 5.22
N PRO A 13 1.81 16.49 4.75
CA PRO A 13 0.62 16.10 4.01
C PRO A 13 -0.62 16.13 4.92
N THR A 14 -1.81 16.25 4.32
CA THR A 14 -3.04 15.92 5.05
C THR A 14 -3.13 14.42 5.30
N ILE A 15 -4.01 14.00 6.21
CA ILE A 15 -4.24 12.57 6.47
C ILE A 15 -4.72 11.85 5.21
N GLU A 16 -5.56 12.50 4.39
CA GLU A 16 -6.05 11.91 3.13
C GLU A 16 -4.92 11.72 2.12
N GLU A 17 -4.05 12.71 1.95
CA GLU A 17 -2.87 12.62 1.07
C GLU A 17 -1.92 11.54 1.55
N TYR A 18 -1.62 11.54 2.85
CA TYR A 18 -0.77 10.54 3.48
C TYR A 18 -1.32 9.14 3.28
N LEU A 19 -2.59 8.88 3.62
CA LEU A 19 -3.21 7.55 3.51
C LEU A 19 -3.29 7.08 2.06
N HIS A 20 -3.50 7.99 1.10
CA HIS A 20 -3.51 7.62 -0.31
C HIS A 20 -2.14 7.12 -0.79
N VAL A 21 -1.07 7.85 -0.46
CA VAL A 21 0.30 7.49 -0.86
C VAL A 21 0.80 6.28 -0.09
N SER A 22 0.54 6.24 1.22
CA SER A 22 1.06 5.21 2.10
C SER A 22 0.38 3.85 1.93
N ALA A 23 -0.89 3.82 1.50
CA ALA A 23 -1.56 2.59 1.09
C ALA A 23 -0.85 1.89 -0.09
N ILE A 24 -0.06 2.63 -0.88
CA ILE A 24 0.75 2.06 -1.96
C ILE A 24 2.16 1.74 -1.44
N SER A 25 2.80 2.65 -0.70
CA SER A 25 4.18 2.48 -0.22
C SER A 25 4.32 1.37 0.83
N CYS A 26 3.26 1.04 1.59
CA CYS A 26 3.27 -0.03 2.60
C CYS A 26 3.47 -1.44 2.03
N GLY A 27 3.42 -1.62 0.70
CA GLY A 27 3.79 -2.87 0.04
C GLY A 27 2.76 -4.00 0.09
N TYR A 28 1.60 -3.83 0.75
CA TYR A 28 0.56 -4.87 0.85
C TYR A 28 -0.01 -5.30 -0.51
N SER A 29 -0.21 -4.37 -1.44
CA SER A 29 -0.63 -4.70 -2.81
C SER A 29 0.40 -5.56 -3.53
N LEU A 30 1.69 -5.21 -3.42
CA LEU A 30 2.79 -5.97 -4.01
C LEU A 30 2.90 -7.36 -3.39
N MET A 31 2.82 -7.44 -2.05
CA MET A 31 2.84 -8.71 -1.31
C MET A 31 1.68 -9.62 -1.75
N THR A 32 0.47 -9.06 -1.90
CA THR A 32 -0.69 -9.82 -2.35
C THR A 32 -0.49 -10.39 -3.75
N ILE A 33 -0.06 -9.56 -4.70
CA ILE A 33 0.23 -10.00 -6.08
C ILE A 33 1.33 -11.07 -6.08
N THR A 34 2.40 -10.88 -5.32
CA THR A 34 3.52 -11.83 -5.23
C THR A 34 3.06 -13.17 -4.65
N SER A 35 2.20 -13.16 -3.64
CA SER A 35 1.59 -14.38 -3.10
C SER A 35 0.77 -15.12 -4.14
N TYR A 36 -0.05 -14.41 -4.94
CA TYR A 36 -0.77 -15.04 -6.06
C TYR A 36 0.21 -15.68 -7.05
N ILE A 37 1.29 -14.98 -7.46
CA ILE A 37 2.35 -15.54 -8.33
C ILE A 37 2.94 -16.83 -7.75
N GLY A 38 3.21 -16.84 -6.45
CA GLY A 38 3.74 -18.02 -5.76
C GLY A 38 2.80 -19.23 -5.73
N MET A 39 1.50 -19.04 -5.95
CA MET A 39 0.52 -20.13 -6.01
C MET A 39 0.53 -20.88 -7.35
N GLY A 40 1.27 -20.40 -8.36
CA GLY A 40 1.51 -21.08 -9.63
C GLY A 40 0.29 -21.15 -10.56
N ASP A 41 -0.70 -21.96 -10.18
CA ASP A 41 -1.82 -22.35 -11.04
C ASP A 41 -2.96 -21.31 -11.09
N MET A 42 -2.92 -20.28 -10.24
CA MET A 42 -3.96 -19.25 -10.12
C MET A 42 -3.66 -17.94 -10.87
N VAL A 43 -2.45 -17.76 -11.42
CA VAL A 43 -2.05 -16.47 -11.98
C VAL A 43 -2.44 -16.32 -13.42
N THR A 44 -3.46 -15.50 -13.65
CA THR A 44 -3.85 -15.00 -14.97
C THR A 44 -3.51 -13.51 -15.08
N GLU A 45 -3.47 -13.00 -16.32
CA GLU A 45 -3.37 -11.56 -16.59
C GLU A 45 -4.47 -10.75 -15.85
N ASP A 46 -5.60 -11.39 -15.58
CA ASP A 46 -6.74 -10.78 -14.89
C ASP A 46 -6.45 -10.43 -13.43
N ILE A 47 -5.58 -11.18 -12.75
CA ILE A 47 -5.18 -10.84 -11.37
C ILE A 47 -4.39 -9.54 -11.35
N PHE A 48 -3.49 -9.36 -12.33
CA PHE A 48 -2.73 -8.12 -12.46
C PHE A 48 -3.66 -6.95 -12.79
N LYS A 49 -4.57 -7.12 -13.76
CA LYS A 49 -5.59 -6.10 -14.10
C LYS A 49 -6.45 -5.75 -12.90
N TRP A 50 -6.93 -6.75 -12.17
CA TRP A 50 -7.71 -6.57 -10.94
C TRP A 50 -6.92 -5.77 -9.92
N ALA A 51 -5.68 -6.15 -9.63
CA ALA A 51 -4.87 -5.48 -8.61
C ALA A 51 -4.48 -4.05 -9.00
N THR A 52 -4.18 -3.80 -10.29
CA THR A 52 -3.85 -2.45 -10.79
C THR A 52 -5.05 -1.49 -10.79
N ASN A 53 -6.28 -2.02 -10.76
CA ASN A 53 -7.51 -1.21 -10.65
C ASN A 53 -7.84 -0.81 -9.20
N GLU A 54 -6.91 -0.99 -8.25
CA GLU A 54 -7.08 -0.62 -6.84
C GLU A 54 -8.42 -1.08 -6.24
N PRO A 55 -8.68 -2.40 -6.21
CA PRO A 55 -9.94 -2.93 -5.72
C PRO A 55 -10.10 -2.54 -4.25
N LYS A 56 -11.34 -2.22 -3.85
CA LYS A 56 -11.66 -1.76 -2.48
C LYS A 56 -11.05 -2.66 -1.40
N PHE A 57 -10.98 -3.96 -1.66
CA PHE A 57 -10.35 -4.93 -0.77
C PHE A 57 -8.85 -4.63 -0.56
N LEU A 58 -8.06 -4.50 -1.62
CA LEU A 58 -6.62 -4.19 -1.52
C LEU A 58 -6.41 -2.83 -0.83
N ARG A 59 -7.22 -1.83 -1.18
CA ARG A 59 -7.16 -0.52 -0.51
C ARG A 59 -7.42 -0.61 0.99
N ALA A 60 -8.43 -1.38 1.40
CA ALA A 60 -8.76 -1.53 2.81
C ALA A 60 -7.65 -2.23 3.61
N ILE A 61 -7.10 -3.34 3.09
CA ILE A 61 -6.01 -4.05 3.78
C ILE A 61 -4.73 -3.20 3.84
N SER A 62 -4.43 -2.43 2.79
CA SER A 62 -3.26 -1.56 2.78
C SER A 62 -3.38 -0.43 3.80
N ILE A 63 -4.55 0.22 3.89
CA ILE A 63 -4.80 1.26 4.91
C ILE A 63 -4.71 0.66 6.31
N GLY A 64 -5.37 -0.48 6.55
CA GLY A 64 -5.31 -1.15 7.84
C GLY A 64 -3.87 -1.54 8.23
N GLY A 65 -3.13 -2.12 7.28
CA GLY A 65 -1.72 -2.49 7.45
C GLY A 65 -0.83 -1.30 7.78
N ARG A 66 -0.95 -0.20 7.02
CA ARG A 66 -0.21 1.05 7.28
C ARG A 66 -0.51 1.60 8.67
N LEU A 67 -1.78 1.68 9.06
CA LEU A 67 -2.15 2.21 10.37
C LEU A 67 -1.61 1.35 11.52
N MET A 68 -1.62 0.02 11.38
CA MET A 68 -1.03 -0.87 12.38
C MET A 68 0.49 -0.67 12.49
N ASP A 69 1.18 -0.57 11.36
CA ASP A 69 2.63 -0.33 11.32
C ASP A 69 2.99 1.06 11.91
N ASP A 70 2.18 2.09 11.64
CA ASP A 70 2.32 3.41 12.26
C ASP A 70 2.18 3.35 13.77
N ILE A 71 1.14 2.70 14.28
CA ILE A 71 0.91 2.58 15.73
C ILE A 71 2.06 1.81 16.41
N ALA A 72 2.55 0.74 15.79
CA ALA A 72 3.61 -0.09 16.35
C ALA A 72 4.98 0.61 16.36
N SER A 73 5.25 1.46 15.38
CA SER A 73 6.52 2.18 15.24
C SER A 73 6.51 3.58 15.86
N ASN A 74 5.34 4.11 16.21
CA ASN A 74 5.23 5.43 16.81
C ASN A 74 5.86 5.44 18.22
N GLU A 75 6.99 6.13 18.35
CA GLU A 75 7.58 6.47 19.65
C GLU A 75 6.69 7.47 20.39
N VAL A 76 6.59 7.31 21.71
CA VAL A 76 5.82 8.19 22.61
C VAL A 76 6.69 9.34 23.09
#